data_AF-A0A5K0ZGE8-F1
#
_entry.id   AF-A0A5K0ZGE8-F1
#
_cell.length_a   1.000
_cell.length_b   1.000
_cell.length_c   1.000
_cell.angle_alpha   90.00
_cell.angle_beta   90.00
_cell.angle_gamma   90.00
#
_symmetry.space_group_name_H-M   'P 1'
#
loop_
_entity.id
_entity.type
_entity.pdbx_description
1 polymer ?
#
loop_
_entity_poly.entity_id
_entity_poly.type
_entity_poly.pdbx_seq_one_letter_code
_entity_poly.pdbx_strand_id
1 'polypeptide(L)'
;PPTSQLNTVLLSGETSGASVLKLVERPDSGGTCCSQSIQLLANHFCVEFDPNRSIYHYDVTVASVKENAGEGSSTPALGTGTNARVSKSDARAVVKTVFVDNPQFFSDLQVGYDGEKNMYSPRELPEGSYTVKISKGTDVREYKCTLKFAAKIDLTTATIENAIQALEVVMREYPANCRIARGRNFYSTAEVTDLGGGVEALNGFFQTLRPTAQGLALNVDFSVMAFYKRIPVIDFLRQNLGLQLNAPGRSYKIRKLENILKGLKVRVTHTNTNETYTIFREETFDLRGRSSSKNNVGSTTARNPTTVEKYFYYQYK
;
A
#
# COMPACT_ATOMS: atom_id res chain seq x y z
N PRO A 1 22.83 -29.09 -7.93
CA PRO A 1 21.97 -28.30 -7.02
C PRO A 1 20.79 -27.69 -7.79
N PRO A 2 19.59 -27.56 -7.20
CA PRO A 2 18.37 -27.12 -7.91
C PRO A 2 18.48 -25.75 -8.60
N THR A 3 19.51 -24.96 -8.26
CA THR A 3 19.84 -23.66 -8.85
C THR A 3 20.51 -23.71 -10.23
N SER A 4 21.07 -24.84 -10.66
CA SER A 4 21.77 -24.93 -11.96
C SER A 4 20.83 -25.05 -13.17
N GLN A 5 19.54 -25.38 -12.97
CA GLN A 5 18.59 -25.53 -14.09
C GLN A 5 18.01 -24.20 -14.57
N LEU A 6 17.90 -23.19 -13.69
CA LEU A 6 17.66 -21.81 -14.14
C LEU A 6 18.81 -21.32 -15.02
N ASN A 7 20.07 -21.70 -14.73
CA ASN A 7 21.24 -21.29 -15.52
C ASN A 7 21.23 -21.83 -16.96
N THR A 8 20.60 -22.98 -17.22
CA THR A 8 20.49 -23.53 -18.58
C THR A 8 19.42 -22.80 -19.40
N VAL A 9 18.31 -22.39 -18.78
CA VAL A 9 17.27 -21.55 -19.43
C VAL A 9 17.74 -20.09 -19.58
N LEU A 10 18.68 -19.64 -18.74
CA LEU A 10 19.26 -18.28 -18.73
C LEU A 10 20.10 -17.92 -19.96
N LEU A 11 20.53 -18.87 -20.79
CA LEU A 11 21.45 -18.62 -21.92
C LEU A 11 20.91 -19.05 -23.30
N SER A 12 19.82 -19.81 -23.38
CA SER A 12 19.33 -20.39 -24.65
C SER A 12 17.97 -19.86 -25.07
N GLY A 13 17.77 -18.54 -25.05
CA GLY A 13 16.60 -17.91 -25.64
C GLY A 13 16.66 -17.96 -27.17
N GLU A 14 16.18 -19.03 -27.78
CA GLU A 14 15.83 -19.04 -29.21
C GLU A 14 14.43 -18.45 -29.39
N THR A 15 14.35 -17.26 -30.00
CA THR A 15 13.09 -16.71 -30.51
C THR A 15 13.23 -16.44 -32.00
N SER A 16 12.67 -17.34 -32.81
CA SER A 16 12.46 -17.12 -34.24
C SER A 16 11.37 -16.07 -34.45
N GLY A 17 11.67 -15.01 -35.20
CA GLY A 17 10.65 -14.23 -35.92
C GLY A 17 10.25 -12.86 -35.36
N ALA A 18 11.22 -12.02 -35.02
CA ALA A 18 11.16 -10.55 -35.08
C ALA A 18 12.58 -10.06 -34.76
N SER A 19 13.01 -8.89 -35.25
CA SER A 19 14.30 -8.30 -34.87
C SER A 19 14.26 -7.81 -33.42
N VAL A 20 14.18 -8.76 -32.49
CA VAL A 20 14.32 -8.55 -31.06
C VAL A 20 15.75 -8.07 -30.84
N LEU A 21 15.91 -6.86 -30.32
CA LEU A 21 17.20 -6.38 -29.84
C LEU A 21 17.64 -7.33 -28.72
N LYS A 22 18.46 -8.32 -29.06
CA LYS A 22 19.04 -9.25 -28.08
C LYS A 22 20.08 -8.46 -27.29
N LEU A 23 19.96 -8.49 -25.96
CA LEU A 23 20.97 -7.89 -25.10
C LEU A 23 22.32 -8.57 -25.40
N VAL A 24 23.39 -7.78 -25.45
CA VAL A 24 24.74 -8.33 -25.67
C VAL A 24 25.11 -9.20 -24.47
N GLU A 25 25.50 -10.44 -24.75
CA GLU A 25 25.95 -11.38 -23.72
C GLU A 25 27.30 -10.94 -23.16
N ARG A 26 27.58 -11.31 -21.90
CA ARG A 26 28.85 -11.00 -21.25
C ARG A 26 29.99 -11.70 -22.04
N PRO A 27 31.01 -10.97 -22.50
CA PRO A 27 32.02 -11.53 -23.41
C PRO A 27 32.93 -12.58 -22.75
N ASP A 28 33.17 -12.46 -21.44
CA ASP A 28 33.99 -13.39 -20.66
C ASP A 28 33.58 -13.39 -19.17
N SER A 29 34.24 -14.22 -18.36
CA SER A 29 34.06 -14.23 -16.90
C SER A 29 34.84 -13.14 -16.15
N GLY A 30 35.66 -12.34 -16.86
CA GLY A 30 36.58 -11.34 -16.30
C GLY A 30 37.60 -11.90 -15.30
N GLY A 31 38.43 -11.02 -14.74
CA GLY A 31 39.23 -11.31 -13.54
C GLY A 31 40.47 -12.20 -13.71
N THR A 32 40.85 -12.57 -14.94
CA THR A 32 42.04 -13.42 -15.21
C THR A 32 43.34 -12.64 -15.34
N CYS A 33 43.29 -11.32 -15.49
CA CYS A 33 44.46 -10.45 -15.70
C CYS A 33 45.07 -9.88 -14.40
N CYS A 34 44.47 -10.16 -13.24
CA CYS A 34 44.91 -9.63 -11.95
C CYS A 34 45.41 -10.76 -11.04
N SER A 35 46.65 -10.67 -10.55
CA SER A 35 47.26 -11.69 -9.67
C SER A 35 46.73 -11.68 -8.23
N GLN A 36 45.94 -10.67 -7.85
CA GLN A 36 45.45 -10.49 -6.49
C GLN A 36 43.92 -10.60 -6.44
N SER A 37 43.43 -11.61 -5.73
CA SER A 37 42.01 -11.79 -5.43
C SER A 37 41.69 -11.18 -4.06
N ILE A 38 40.47 -10.64 -3.93
CA ILE A 38 39.94 -10.11 -2.67
C ILE A 38 38.63 -10.84 -2.38
N GLN A 39 38.47 -11.29 -1.15
CA GLN A 39 37.21 -11.87 -0.67
C GLN A 39 36.25 -10.75 -0.26
N LEU A 40 35.03 -10.79 -0.79
CA LEU A 40 33.99 -9.82 -0.50
C LEU A 40 32.76 -10.53 0.04
N LEU A 41 32.06 -9.87 0.95
CA LEU A 41 30.70 -10.25 1.35
C LEU A 41 29.72 -9.30 0.66
N ALA A 42 28.67 -9.88 0.08
CA ALA A 42 27.57 -9.13 -0.50
C ALA A 42 26.32 -9.37 0.34
N ASN A 43 25.44 -8.37 0.38
CA ASN A 43 24.11 -8.45 1.00
C ASN A 43 23.10 -9.22 0.14
N HIS A 44 23.56 -10.30 -0.49
CA HIS A 44 22.82 -11.15 -1.40
C HIS A 44 22.77 -12.56 -0.80
N PHE A 45 21.56 -13.04 -0.51
CA PHE A 45 21.31 -14.31 0.15
C PHE A 45 20.75 -15.31 -0.85
N CYS A 46 21.41 -16.45 -1.03
CA CYS A 46 20.95 -17.47 -1.97
C CYS A 46 19.55 -17.98 -1.61
N VAL A 47 18.68 -18.07 -2.61
CA VAL A 47 17.32 -18.58 -2.47
C VAL A 47 17.26 -19.95 -3.09
N GLU A 48 16.84 -20.92 -2.28
CA GLU A 48 16.53 -22.27 -2.73
C GLU A 48 15.02 -22.45 -2.82
N PHE A 49 14.58 -23.11 -3.89
CA PHE A 49 13.19 -23.48 -4.09
C PHE A 49 13.11 -24.85 -4.77
N ASP A 50 11.98 -25.53 -4.59
CA ASP A 50 11.71 -26.80 -5.25
C ASP A 50 11.29 -26.53 -6.71
N PRO A 51 12.12 -26.89 -7.71
CA PRO A 51 11.83 -26.58 -9.10
C PRO A 51 10.64 -27.38 -9.64
N ASN A 52 10.29 -28.51 -9.01
CA ASN A 52 9.19 -29.36 -9.44
C ASN A 52 7.82 -28.83 -9.00
N ARG A 53 7.78 -27.74 -8.22
CA ARG A 53 6.54 -27.11 -7.81
C ARG A 53 6.11 -26.08 -8.84
N SER A 54 4.82 -26.10 -9.12
CA SER A 54 4.16 -25.09 -9.93
C SER A 54 3.53 -24.03 -9.03
N ILE A 55 3.51 -22.79 -9.51
CA ILE A 55 2.79 -21.67 -8.89
C ILE A 55 1.58 -21.34 -9.78
N TYR A 56 0.42 -21.18 -9.17
CA TYR A 56 -0.82 -20.87 -9.87
C TYR A 56 -1.09 -19.37 -9.79
N HIS A 57 -1.11 -18.71 -10.95
CA HIS A 57 -1.37 -17.28 -11.08
C HIS A 57 -2.84 -17.01 -11.35
N TYR A 58 -3.40 -16.07 -10.58
CA TYR A 58 -4.77 -15.62 -10.67
C TYR A 58 -4.82 -14.10 -10.89
N ASP A 59 -5.69 -13.70 -11.80
CA ASP A 59 -6.12 -12.32 -12.00
C ASP A 59 -7.21 -11.99 -10.98
N VAL A 60 -6.91 -11.07 -10.06
CA VAL A 60 -7.83 -10.57 -9.03
C VAL A 60 -8.41 -9.24 -9.47
N THR A 61 -9.74 -9.13 -9.45
CA THR A 61 -10.45 -7.87 -9.69
C THR A 61 -11.30 -7.52 -8.47
N VAL A 62 -11.05 -6.36 -7.87
CA VAL A 62 -11.81 -5.86 -6.71
C VAL A 62 -12.58 -4.60 -7.11
N ALA A 63 -13.90 -4.63 -6.95
CA ALA A 63 -14.79 -3.51 -7.22
C ALA A 63 -15.68 -3.22 -6.00
N SER A 64 -15.86 -1.94 -5.66
CA SER A 64 -16.88 -1.53 -4.68
C SER A 64 -18.25 -1.68 -5.32
N VAL A 65 -19.16 -2.38 -4.65
CA VAL A 65 -20.57 -2.39 -5.03
C VAL A 65 -21.13 -1.05 -4.57
N LYS A 66 -21.50 -0.17 -5.51
CA LYS A 66 -22.28 1.02 -5.14
C LYS A 66 -23.67 0.52 -4.80
N GLU A 67 -24.17 0.84 -3.60
CA GLU A 67 -25.61 0.79 -3.37
C GLU A 67 -26.26 1.72 -4.40
N ASN A 68 -27.24 1.21 -5.14
CA ASN A 68 -28.00 2.01 -6.08
C ASN A 68 -28.67 3.15 -5.29
N ALA A 69 -28.07 4.35 -5.30
CA ALA A 69 -28.82 5.57 -5.07
C ALA A 69 -29.93 5.58 -6.12
N GLY A 70 -31.18 5.60 -5.65
CA GLY A 70 -32.37 5.34 -6.46
C GLY A 70 -32.40 6.07 -7.79
N GLU A 71 -32.99 5.41 -8.78
CA GLU A 71 -33.41 5.99 -10.04
C GLU A 71 -34.16 7.31 -9.78
N GLY A 72 -33.57 8.43 -10.22
CA GLY A 72 -34.25 9.72 -10.19
C GLY A 72 -33.40 10.91 -9.76
N SER A 73 -32.29 11.19 -10.46
CA SER A 73 -31.82 12.58 -10.65
C SER A 73 -30.76 12.61 -11.75
N SER A 74 -31.20 12.81 -12.98
CA SER A 74 -30.36 13.21 -14.10
C SER A 74 -30.04 14.71 -13.98
N THR A 75 -29.04 15.05 -13.18
CA THR A 75 -28.28 16.28 -13.38
C THR A 75 -26.78 15.97 -13.32
N PRO A 76 -26.00 16.26 -14.38
CA PRO A 76 -24.59 15.97 -14.39
C PRO A 76 -23.85 17.02 -13.55
N ALA A 77 -23.62 16.70 -12.27
CA ALA A 77 -22.69 17.46 -11.46
C ALA A 77 -21.26 17.22 -11.98
N LEU A 78 -20.67 18.29 -12.50
CA LEU A 78 -19.30 18.38 -12.99
C LEU A 78 -18.31 18.04 -11.87
N GLY A 79 -17.79 16.81 -11.87
CA GLY A 79 -16.79 16.36 -10.90
C GLY A 79 -16.37 14.90 -11.09
N THR A 80 -15.38 14.66 -11.95
CA THR A 80 -14.52 13.45 -11.99
C THR A 80 -15.22 12.10 -11.82
N GLY A 81 -15.85 11.63 -12.91
CA GLY A 81 -16.27 10.24 -13.08
C GLY A 81 -15.09 9.28 -13.26
N THR A 82 -14.22 9.16 -12.26
CA THR A 82 -13.26 8.05 -12.19
C THR A 82 -13.88 6.97 -11.31
N ASN A 83 -14.05 5.75 -11.83
CA ASN A 83 -14.24 4.58 -10.99
C ASN A 83 -13.12 4.59 -9.93
N ALA A 84 -13.43 4.96 -8.69
CA ALA A 84 -12.44 5.19 -7.66
C ALA A 84 -11.66 3.89 -7.45
N ARG A 85 -10.38 3.87 -7.84
CA ARG A 85 -9.51 2.70 -7.72
C ARG A 85 -9.45 2.31 -6.24
N VAL A 86 -9.82 1.07 -5.94
CA VAL A 86 -9.76 0.53 -4.57
C VAL A 86 -8.30 0.60 -4.11
N SER A 87 -8.09 1.08 -2.88
CA SER A 87 -6.73 1.22 -2.36
C SER A 87 -6.10 -0.16 -2.14
N LYS A 88 -4.77 -0.29 -2.27
CA LYS A 88 -4.07 -1.57 -2.12
C LYS A 88 -4.34 -2.25 -0.77
N SER A 89 -4.43 -1.47 0.30
CA SER A 89 -4.76 -1.99 1.63
C SER A 89 -6.17 -2.56 1.69
N ASP A 90 -7.12 -1.93 1.00
CA ASP A 90 -8.51 -2.40 0.97
C ASP A 90 -8.63 -3.65 0.13
N ALA A 91 -7.98 -3.69 -1.04
CA ALA A 91 -7.96 -4.87 -1.89
C ALA A 91 -7.37 -6.08 -1.14
N ARG A 92 -6.26 -5.89 -0.40
CA ARG A 92 -5.69 -6.93 0.46
C ARG A 92 -6.65 -7.38 1.56
N ALA A 93 -7.34 -6.43 2.21
CA ALA A 93 -8.34 -6.76 3.22
C ALA A 93 -9.51 -7.55 2.63
N VAL A 94 -10.00 -7.19 1.44
CA VAL A 94 -11.04 -7.92 0.69
C VAL A 94 -10.62 -9.36 0.45
N VAL A 95 -9.44 -9.58 -0.15
CA VAL A 95 -8.96 -10.94 -0.44
C VAL A 95 -8.81 -11.74 0.85
N LYS A 96 -8.28 -11.15 1.91
CA LYS A 96 -8.17 -11.80 3.22
C LYS A 96 -9.53 -12.21 3.77
N THR A 97 -10.53 -11.34 3.70
CA THR A 97 -11.90 -11.64 4.16
C THR A 97 -12.54 -12.75 3.31
N VAL A 98 -12.36 -12.74 1.98
CA VAL A 98 -12.84 -13.82 1.10
C VAL A 98 -12.31 -15.18 1.54
N PHE A 99 -11.04 -15.26 1.93
CA PHE A 99 -10.41 -16.50 2.37
C PHE A 99 -10.96 -16.97 3.73
N VAL A 100 -11.20 -16.04 4.65
CA VAL A 100 -11.79 -16.31 5.97
C VAL A 100 -13.24 -16.76 5.86
N ASP A 101 -14.03 -16.14 4.97
CA ASP A 101 -15.47 -16.44 4.79
C ASP A 101 -15.71 -17.75 4.02
N ASN A 102 -14.69 -18.27 3.32
CA ASN A 102 -14.78 -19.47 2.49
C ASN A 102 -13.72 -20.52 2.88
N PRO A 103 -13.69 -20.97 4.15
CA PRO A 103 -12.64 -21.87 4.66
C PRO A 103 -12.61 -23.22 3.92
N GLN A 104 -13.73 -23.69 3.37
CA GLN A 104 -13.83 -24.92 2.61
C GLN A 104 -12.90 -24.97 1.39
N PHE A 105 -12.56 -23.80 0.81
CA PHE A 105 -11.66 -23.70 -0.34
C PHE A 105 -10.27 -23.19 0.05
N PHE A 106 -10.19 -22.34 1.08
CA PHE A 106 -8.99 -21.56 1.38
C PHE A 106 -8.36 -21.85 2.76
N SER A 107 -8.81 -22.88 3.49
CA SER A 107 -8.19 -23.26 4.78
C SER A 107 -6.70 -23.50 4.61
N ASP A 108 -5.92 -22.98 5.58
CA ASP A 108 -4.46 -23.12 5.71
C ASP A 108 -3.65 -22.67 4.49
N LEU A 109 -4.26 -21.89 3.60
CA LEU A 109 -3.64 -21.44 2.37
C LEU A 109 -2.96 -20.08 2.57
N GLN A 110 -1.66 -20.03 2.28
CA GLN A 110 -0.92 -18.79 2.14
C GLN A 110 -0.74 -18.47 0.66
N VAL A 111 -1.20 -17.28 0.25
CA VAL A 111 -1.07 -16.77 -1.12
C VAL A 111 -0.26 -15.49 -1.12
N GLY A 112 0.49 -15.25 -2.19
CA GLY A 112 1.11 -13.95 -2.43
C GLY A 112 0.17 -13.09 -3.26
N TYR A 113 -0.20 -11.91 -2.78
CA TYR A 113 -1.04 -10.98 -3.53
C TYR A 113 -0.33 -9.64 -3.63
N ASP A 114 -0.29 -9.00 -4.81
CA ASP A 114 0.37 -7.71 -4.97
C ASP A 114 -0.46 -6.52 -4.41
N GLY A 115 -1.73 -6.74 -4.10
CA GLY A 115 -2.68 -5.69 -3.69
C GLY A 115 -3.33 -4.97 -4.88
N GLU A 116 -3.12 -5.46 -6.09
CA GLU A 116 -3.70 -4.98 -7.34
C GLU A 116 -4.34 -6.14 -8.11
N LYS A 117 -3.63 -6.69 -9.11
CA LYS A 117 -4.18 -7.65 -10.06
C LYS A 117 -3.62 -9.06 -9.87
N ASN A 118 -2.37 -9.21 -9.42
CA ASN A 118 -1.69 -10.51 -9.47
C ASN A 118 -1.72 -11.20 -8.11
N MET A 119 -2.30 -12.39 -8.07
CA MET A 119 -2.25 -13.30 -6.93
C MET A 119 -1.62 -14.63 -7.33
N TYR A 120 -0.81 -15.19 -6.46
CA TYR A 120 -0.08 -16.43 -6.67
C TYR A 120 -0.38 -17.41 -5.54
N SER A 121 -0.72 -18.64 -5.91
CA SER A 121 -1.12 -19.71 -4.99
C SER A 121 -0.27 -20.96 -5.20
N PRO A 122 0.03 -21.74 -4.14
CA PRO A 122 0.72 -23.02 -4.25
C PRO A 122 -0.17 -24.15 -4.82
N ARG A 123 -1.49 -23.96 -4.90
CA ARG A 123 -2.44 -24.93 -5.46
C ARG A 123 -3.54 -24.24 -6.27
N GLU A 124 -4.24 -25.02 -7.10
CA GLU A 124 -5.44 -24.54 -7.80
C GLU A 124 -6.53 -24.13 -6.81
N LEU A 125 -7.17 -23.01 -7.13
CA LEU A 125 -8.25 -22.37 -6.40
C LEU A 125 -9.49 -22.30 -7.30
N PRO A 126 -10.69 -22.38 -6.70
CA PRO A 126 -11.92 -22.20 -7.46
C PRO A 126 -11.99 -20.78 -8.04
N GLU A 127 -12.26 -20.70 -9.34
CA GLU A 127 -12.60 -19.44 -9.99
C GLU A 127 -14.01 -19.02 -9.58
N GLY A 128 -14.22 -17.72 -9.40
CA GLY A 128 -15.50 -17.24 -8.93
C GLY A 128 -15.53 -15.77 -8.57
N SER A 129 -16.74 -15.28 -8.32
CA SER A 129 -16.97 -13.97 -7.75
C SER A 129 -17.49 -14.11 -6.33
N TYR A 130 -16.82 -13.44 -5.40
CA TYR A 130 -17.10 -13.44 -3.98
C TYR A 130 -17.48 -12.02 -3.55
N THR A 131 -18.59 -11.88 -2.84
CA THR A 131 -19.02 -10.60 -2.30
C THR A 131 -18.73 -10.58 -0.80
N VAL A 132 -18.03 -9.56 -0.33
CA VAL A 132 -17.67 -9.40 1.08
C VAL A 132 -17.95 -7.99 1.56
N LYS A 133 -18.27 -7.87 2.84
CA LYS A 133 -18.51 -6.57 3.50
C LYS A 133 -17.34 -6.25 4.43
N ILE A 134 -16.74 -5.08 4.24
CA ILE A 134 -15.66 -4.58 5.09
C ILE A 134 -16.16 -3.38 5.86
N SER A 135 -16.04 -3.45 7.19
CA SER A 135 -16.29 -2.34 8.09
C SER A 135 -15.05 -1.44 8.24
N LYS A 136 -15.24 -0.14 8.07
CA LYS A 136 -14.24 0.90 8.30
C LYS A 136 -14.83 1.98 9.22
N GLY A 137 -14.70 1.77 10.53
CA GLY A 137 -15.40 2.62 11.49
C GLY A 137 -16.90 2.39 11.39
N THR A 138 -17.67 3.43 11.12
CA THR A 138 -19.13 3.33 10.92
C THR A 138 -19.53 2.92 9.50
N ASP A 139 -18.63 3.07 8.53
CA ASP A 139 -18.92 2.82 7.11
C ASP A 139 -18.73 1.34 6.80
N VAL A 140 -19.78 0.65 6.36
CA VAL A 140 -19.72 -0.72 5.89
C VAL A 140 -19.79 -0.69 4.37
N ARG A 141 -18.71 -1.12 3.72
CA ARG A 141 -18.62 -1.15 2.25
C ARG A 141 -18.65 -2.57 1.76
N GLU A 142 -19.49 -2.81 0.77
CA GLU A 142 -19.56 -4.08 0.07
C GLU A 142 -18.64 -4.06 -1.15
N TYR A 143 -17.87 -5.14 -1.30
CA TYR A 143 -16.91 -5.34 -2.37
C TYR A 143 -17.19 -6.65 -3.08
N LYS A 144 -17.09 -6.63 -4.41
CA LYS A 144 -17.07 -7.83 -5.25
C LYS A 144 -15.62 -8.12 -5.64
N CYS A 145 -15.14 -9.30 -5.27
CA CYS A 145 -13.84 -9.83 -5.60
C CYS A 145 -14.00 -10.97 -6.61
N THR A 146 -13.40 -10.85 -7.79
CA THR A 146 -13.41 -11.91 -8.80
C THR A 146 -12.02 -12.51 -8.91
N LEU A 147 -11.92 -13.83 -8.77
CA LEU A 147 -10.72 -14.63 -9.00
C LEU A 147 -10.86 -15.34 -10.34
N LYS A 148 -9.92 -15.11 -11.25
CA LYS A 148 -9.85 -15.77 -12.55
C LYS A 148 -8.48 -16.42 -12.72
N PHE A 149 -8.45 -17.68 -13.17
CA PHE A 149 -7.19 -18.37 -13.44
C PHE A 149 -6.49 -17.71 -14.63
N ALA A 150 -5.22 -17.40 -14.48
CA ALA A 150 -4.42 -16.74 -15.50
C ALA A 150 -3.40 -17.71 -16.12
N ALA A 151 -2.58 -18.36 -15.29
CA ALA A 151 -1.54 -19.28 -15.77
C ALA A 151 -1.06 -20.24 -14.67
N LYS A 152 -0.54 -21.39 -15.10
CA LYS A 152 0.29 -22.27 -14.28
C LYS A 152 1.75 -21.99 -14.60
N ILE A 153 2.52 -21.58 -13.61
CA ILE A 153 3.94 -21.21 -13.73
C ILE A 153 4.76 -22.39 -13.21
N ASP A 154 5.30 -23.17 -14.14
CA ASP A 154 6.26 -24.24 -13.82
C ASP A 154 7.66 -23.63 -13.69
N LEU A 155 8.26 -23.71 -12.50
CA LEU A 155 9.51 -23.00 -12.19
C LEU A 155 10.72 -23.48 -13.02
N THR A 156 10.62 -24.63 -13.69
CA THR A 156 11.64 -25.17 -14.61
C THR A 156 11.54 -24.61 -16.03
N THR A 157 10.34 -24.25 -16.49
CA THR A 157 10.08 -23.88 -17.90
C THR A 157 9.57 -22.46 -18.07
N ALA A 158 9.11 -21.83 -17.01
CA ALA A 158 8.64 -20.46 -17.03
C ALA A 158 9.74 -19.50 -17.48
N THR A 159 9.32 -18.42 -18.14
CA THR A 159 10.22 -17.29 -18.39
C THR A 159 10.72 -16.76 -17.05
N ILE A 160 11.99 -16.37 -17.03
CA ILE A 160 12.66 -15.86 -15.82
C ILE A 160 11.87 -14.70 -15.22
N GLU A 161 11.33 -13.82 -16.06
CA GLU A 161 10.53 -12.67 -15.64
C GLU A 161 9.27 -13.11 -14.86
N ASN A 162 8.51 -14.07 -15.38
CA ASN A 162 7.29 -14.56 -14.73
C ASN A 162 7.59 -15.29 -13.42
N ALA A 163 8.62 -16.13 -13.40
CA ALA A 163 9.04 -16.84 -12.20
C ALA A 163 9.52 -15.88 -11.10
N ILE A 164 10.37 -14.90 -11.46
CA ILE A 164 10.87 -13.90 -10.51
C ILE A 164 9.74 -13.02 -10.00
N GLN A 165 8.81 -12.58 -10.86
CA GLN A 165 7.67 -11.76 -10.43
C GLN A 165 6.80 -12.52 -9.43
N ALA A 166 6.48 -13.79 -9.70
CA ALA A 166 5.70 -14.62 -8.79
C ALA A 166 6.38 -14.77 -7.43
N LEU A 167 7.67 -15.11 -7.43
CA LEU A 167 8.45 -15.27 -6.20
C LEU A 167 8.63 -13.95 -5.44
N GLU A 168 8.85 -12.82 -6.13
CA GLU A 168 8.98 -11.49 -5.51
C GLU A 168 7.67 -11.07 -4.83
N VAL A 169 6.50 -11.36 -5.43
CA VAL A 169 5.19 -11.09 -4.80
C VAL A 169 5.00 -11.96 -3.56
N VAL A 170 5.29 -13.27 -3.65
CA VAL A 170 5.17 -14.19 -2.50
C VAL A 170 6.08 -13.79 -1.34
N MET A 171 7.35 -13.48 -1.60
CA MET A 171 8.30 -13.06 -0.55
C MET A 171 7.90 -11.74 0.12
N ARG A 172 7.24 -10.85 -0.62
CA ARG A 172 6.79 -9.55 -0.11
C ARG A 172 5.49 -9.63 0.68
N GLU A 173 4.75 -10.73 0.60
CA GLU A 173 3.43 -10.85 1.23
C GLU A 173 3.49 -10.67 2.75
N TYR A 174 4.34 -11.44 3.43
CA TYR A 174 4.47 -11.38 4.88
C TYR A 174 4.85 -9.98 5.39
N PRO A 175 5.95 -9.35 4.92
CA PRO A 175 6.32 -8.02 5.39
C PRO A 175 5.33 -6.93 4.97
N ALA A 176 4.62 -7.08 3.84
CA ALA A 176 3.56 -6.14 3.45
C ALA A 176 2.37 -6.15 4.43
N ASN A 177 2.14 -7.27 5.12
CA ASN A 177 1.03 -7.43 6.07
C ASN A 177 1.38 -6.99 7.50
N CYS A 178 2.66 -6.99 7.89
CA CYS A 178 3.08 -6.65 9.26
C CYS A 178 3.89 -5.36 9.38
N ARG A 179 4.27 -4.72 8.26
CA ARG A 179 5.08 -3.49 8.24
C ARG A 179 4.50 -2.44 7.30
N ILE A 180 4.99 -1.20 7.43
CA ILE A 180 4.63 -0.12 6.51
C ILE A 180 5.41 -0.33 5.20
N ALA A 181 4.71 -0.74 4.14
CA ALA A 181 5.31 -0.95 2.83
C ALA A 181 5.38 0.35 2.00
N ARG A 182 6.58 0.67 1.48
CA ARG A 182 6.80 1.75 0.51
C ARG A 182 7.72 1.26 -0.61
N GLY A 183 7.11 0.98 -1.77
CA GLY A 183 7.83 0.38 -2.89
C GLY A 183 8.37 -1.01 -2.50
N ARG A 184 9.69 -1.15 -2.49
CA ARG A 184 10.42 -2.35 -2.08
C ARG A 184 10.96 -2.27 -0.64
N ASN A 185 10.64 -1.21 0.09
CA ASN A 185 11.04 -1.01 1.48
C ASN A 185 9.91 -1.34 2.45
N PHE A 186 10.27 -1.85 3.62
CA PHE A 186 9.34 -2.23 4.69
C PHE A 186 9.84 -1.68 6.03
N TYR A 187 9.02 -0.86 6.70
CA TYR A 187 9.40 -0.16 7.92
C TYR A 187 8.61 -0.65 9.15
N SER A 188 9.33 -0.89 10.24
CA SER A 188 8.79 -1.32 11.53
C SER A 188 8.38 -0.11 12.36
N THR A 189 7.28 -0.23 13.11
CA THR A 189 6.87 0.77 14.11
C THR A 189 7.34 0.40 15.52
N ALA A 190 8.07 -0.71 15.69
CA ALA A 190 8.52 -1.19 17.00
C ALA A 190 9.77 -0.43 17.51
N GLU A 191 10.65 -0.06 16.58
CA GLU A 191 11.88 0.67 16.88
C GLU A 191 11.84 2.01 16.14
N VAL A 192 11.67 3.08 16.90
CA VAL A 192 11.54 4.44 16.37
C VAL A 192 12.59 5.34 17.00
N THR A 193 13.16 6.24 16.21
CA THR A 193 14.08 7.27 16.68
C THR A 193 13.42 8.64 16.52
N ASP A 194 13.30 9.40 17.61
CA ASP A 194 12.73 10.74 17.56
C ASP A 194 13.67 11.70 16.80
N LEU A 195 13.18 12.32 15.73
CA LEU A 195 13.92 13.33 14.96
C LEU A 195 13.56 14.77 15.37
N GLY A 196 12.61 14.96 16.29
CA GLY A 196 12.04 16.25 16.65
C GLY A 196 10.93 16.70 15.69
N GLY A 197 10.25 17.81 16.03
CA GLY A 197 9.25 18.42 15.15
C GLY A 197 8.08 17.50 14.79
N GLY A 198 7.68 16.57 15.67
CA GLY A 198 6.61 15.63 15.37
C GLY A 198 6.95 14.57 14.31
N VAL A 199 8.23 14.37 14.01
CA VAL A 199 8.73 13.37 13.06
C VAL A 199 9.59 12.33 13.79
N GLU A 200 9.51 11.09 13.36
CA GLU A 200 10.28 9.94 13.85
C GLU A 200 10.89 9.18 12.67
N ALA A 201 12.10 8.67 12.82
CA ALA A 201 12.73 7.74 11.90
C ALA A 201 12.32 6.31 12.25
N LEU A 202 11.82 5.59 11.26
CA LEU A 202 11.52 4.16 11.39
C LEU A 202 12.60 3.35 10.68
N ASN A 203 13.10 2.34 11.38
CA ASN A 203 14.01 1.36 10.81
C ASN A 203 13.23 0.37 9.94
N GLY A 204 13.88 -0.10 8.90
CA GLY A 204 13.31 -0.99 7.91
C GLY A 204 14.37 -1.64 7.05
N PHE A 205 13.92 -2.27 5.98
CA PHE A 205 14.80 -2.90 5.01
C PHE A 205 14.24 -2.78 3.60
N PHE A 206 15.14 -2.67 2.64
CA PHE A 206 14.90 -2.90 1.23
C PHE A 206 14.99 -4.40 0.95
N GLN A 207 14.10 -4.94 0.11
CA GLN A 207 14.25 -6.30 -0.41
C GLN A 207 13.91 -6.40 -1.89
N THR A 208 14.69 -7.19 -2.64
CA THR A 208 14.42 -7.51 -4.04
C THR A 208 15.02 -8.86 -4.40
N LEU A 209 14.35 -9.60 -5.28
CA LEU A 209 14.83 -10.88 -5.78
C LEU A 209 15.59 -10.64 -7.09
N ARG A 210 16.80 -11.18 -7.21
CA ARG A 210 17.71 -10.95 -8.34
C ARG A 210 18.22 -12.26 -8.92
N PRO A 211 18.14 -12.45 -10.26
CA PRO A 211 18.85 -13.54 -10.91
C PRO A 211 20.33 -13.18 -10.95
N THR A 212 21.18 -14.09 -10.52
CA THR A 212 22.64 -13.96 -10.56
C THR A 212 23.24 -15.19 -11.24
N ALA A 213 24.52 -15.14 -11.61
CA ALA A 213 25.21 -16.30 -12.18
C ALA A 213 25.27 -17.51 -11.20
N GLN A 214 25.17 -17.25 -9.89
CA GLN A 214 25.14 -18.27 -8.84
C GLN A 214 23.72 -18.80 -8.55
N GLY A 215 22.72 -18.29 -9.27
CA GLY A 215 21.31 -18.59 -9.06
C GLY A 215 20.55 -17.39 -8.50
N LEU A 216 19.38 -17.67 -7.95
CA LEU A 216 18.49 -16.64 -7.44
C LEU A 216 18.97 -16.14 -6.08
N ALA A 217 19.07 -14.81 -5.93
CA ALA A 217 19.52 -14.19 -4.70
C ALA A 217 18.52 -13.14 -4.21
N LEU A 218 18.19 -13.21 -2.92
CA LEU A 218 17.46 -12.16 -2.22
C LEU A 218 18.47 -11.09 -1.79
N ASN A 219 18.38 -9.91 -2.39
CA ASN A 219 19.14 -8.73 -1.96
C ASN A 219 18.36 -8.03 -0.85
N VAL A 220 18.96 -7.90 0.33
CA VAL A 220 18.39 -7.21 1.49
C VAL A 220 19.34 -6.12 1.95
N ASP A 221 18.83 -4.92 2.15
CA ASP A 221 19.62 -3.80 2.66
C ASP A 221 18.89 -3.05 3.76
N PHE A 222 19.64 -2.46 4.70
CA PHE A 222 19.07 -1.65 5.77
C PHE A 222 18.51 -0.33 5.22
N SER A 223 17.36 0.10 5.73
CA SER A 223 16.71 1.32 5.26
C SER A 223 16.08 2.08 6.42
N VAL A 224 16.16 3.40 6.39
CA VAL A 224 15.56 4.29 7.38
C VAL A 224 14.74 5.34 6.66
N MET A 225 13.51 5.58 7.14
CA MET A 225 12.63 6.60 6.56
C MET A 225 11.92 7.39 7.65
N ALA A 226 11.78 8.69 7.41
CA ALA A 226 11.07 9.61 8.29
C ALA A 226 9.55 9.46 8.13
N PHE A 227 8.83 9.37 9.25
CA PHE A 227 7.38 9.34 9.35
C PHE A 227 6.88 10.37 10.36
N TYR A 228 5.65 10.85 10.17
CA TYR A 228 4.99 11.65 11.19
C TYR A 228 4.60 10.79 12.39
N LYS A 229 4.91 11.29 13.59
CA LYS A 229 4.53 10.64 14.85
C LYS A 229 3.02 10.54 14.96
N ARG A 230 2.54 9.44 15.54
CA ARG A 230 1.12 9.26 15.87
C ARG A 230 0.79 9.93 17.22
N ILE A 231 0.80 11.25 17.25
CA ILE A 231 0.54 12.07 18.45
C ILE A 231 -0.71 12.96 18.27
N PRO A 232 -1.31 13.46 19.36
CA PRO A 232 -2.40 14.43 19.28
C PRO A 232 -2.01 15.63 18.41
N VAL A 233 -2.95 16.14 17.60
CA VAL A 233 -2.70 17.28 16.71
C VAL A 233 -2.15 18.47 17.51
N ILE A 234 -2.68 18.73 18.70
CA ILE A 234 -2.20 19.82 19.56
C ILE A 234 -0.71 19.65 19.94
N ASP A 235 -0.27 18.44 20.26
CA ASP A 235 1.13 18.16 20.60
C ASP A 235 2.05 18.22 19.39
N PHE A 236 1.57 17.74 18.24
CA PHE A 236 2.26 17.88 16.97
C PHE A 236 2.56 19.35 16.62
N LEU A 237 1.60 20.23 16.86
CA LEU A 237 1.74 21.67 16.64
C LEU A 237 2.69 22.34 17.64
N ARG A 238 2.66 21.90 18.91
CA ARG A 238 3.64 22.35 19.92
C ARG A 238 5.07 21.98 19.51
N GLN A 239 5.29 20.74 19.07
CA GLN A 239 6.61 20.26 18.64
C GLN A 239 7.11 20.96 17.36
N ASN A 240 6.24 21.29 16.40
CA ASN A 240 6.64 21.90 15.12
C ASN A 240 6.83 23.42 15.16
N LEU A 241 6.00 24.11 15.94
CA LEU A 241 5.88 25.57 15.85
C LEU A 241 6.29 26.29 17.14
N GLY A 242 6.68 25.54 18.18
CA GLY A 242 6.88 26.11 19.52
C GLY A 242 5.64 26.86 20.00
N LEU A 243 4.46 26.45 19.52
CA LEU A 243 3.21 27.17 19.74
C LEU A 243 2.85 27.15 21.22
N GLN A 244 3.12 28.26 21.89
CA GLN A 244 2.32 28.65 23.03
C GLN A 244 0.97 29.15 22.49
N LEU A 245 -0.08 28.34 22.68
CA LEU A 245 -1.45 28.62 22.24
C LEU A 245 -1.99 30.00 22.71
N ASN A 246 -1.29 30.64 23.66
CA ASN A 246 -1.67 31.89 24.31
C ASN A 246 -0.85 33.13 23.86
N ALA A 247 0.07 33.03 22.90
CA ALA A 247 0.97 34.15 22.54
C ALA A 247 0.36 35.10 21.47
N PRO A 248 0.45 36.44 21.63
CA PRO A 248 -0.01 37.43 20.65
C PRO A 248 0.84 37.38 19.35
N GLY A 249 0.18 37.48 18.18
CA GLY A 249 0.82 37.38 16.84
C GLY A 249 0.23 36.28 15.94
N ARG A 250 -1.11 36.29 15.75
CA ARG A 250 -1.91 35.16 15.20
C ARG A 250 -1.74 34.88 13.69
N SER A 251 -1.57 35.90 12.84
CA SER A 251 -1.79 35.72 11.37
C SER A 251 -0.71 34.88 10.66
N TYR A 252 0.57 35.19 10.81
CA TYR A 252 1.66 34.41 10.20
C TYR A 252 1.71 32.96 10.73
N LYS A 253 1.39 32.77 12.02
CA LYS A 253 1.35 31.46 12.67
C LYS A 253 0.23 30.56 12.14
N ILE A 254 -0.93 31.12 11.77
CA ILE A 254 -2.07 30.38 11.20
C ILE A 254 -1.74 29.85 9.80
N ARG A 255 -1.16 30.65 8.91
CA ARG A 255 -0.82 30.18 7.56
C ARG A 255 0.25 29.07 7.57
N LYS A 256 1.23 29.17 8.49
CA LYS A 256 2.26 28.14 8.69
C LYS A 256 1.65 26.85 9.25
N LEU A 257 0.73 26.97 10.21
CA LEU A 257 -0.06 25.85 10.75
C LEU A 257 -0.85 25.12 9.67
N GLU A 258 -1.61 25.86 8.85
CA GLU A 258 -2.39 25.31 7.75
C GLU A 258 -1.52 24.52 6.77
N ASN A 259 -0.38 25.09 6.38
CA ASN A 259 0.55 24.43 5.45
C ASN A 259 1.12 23.12 6.02
N ILE A 260 1.40 23.07 7.32
CA ILE A 260 1.95 21.88 7.98
C ILE A 260 0.89 20.78 8.10
N LEU A 261 -0.37 21.15 8.39
CA LEU A 261 -1.45 20.17 8.57
C LEU A 261 -2.06 19.69 7.25
N LYS A 262 -2.00 20.51 6.20
CA LYS A 262 -2.62 20.21 4.91
C LYS A 262 -2.10 18.88 4.35
N GLY A 263 -3.03 17.98 4.00
CA GLY A 263 -2.73 16.67 3.44
C GLY A 263 -2.39 15.60 4.49
N LEU A 264 -2.29 15.96 5.78
CA LEU A 264 -2.14 14.97 6.84
C LEU A 264 -3.46 14.25 7.09
N LYS A 265 -3.35 12.95 7.39
CA LYS A 265 -4.47 12.11 7.78
C LYS A 265 -4.56 12.08 9.31
N VAL A 266 -5.67 12.54 9.86
CA VAL A 266 -5.95 12.58 11.30
C VAL A 266 -7.04 11.58 11.67
N ARG A 267 -6.98 11.04 12.88
CA ARG A 267 -8.01 10.19 13.46
C ARG A 267 -8.79 10.99 14.50
N VAL A 268 -10.11 10.89 14.48
CA VAL A 268 -10.96 11.50 15.51
C VAL A 268 -10.95 10.66 16.78
N THR A 269 -11.09 11.30 17.93
CA THR A 269 -11.03 10.63 19.25
C THR A 269 -12.29 10.87 20.11
N HIS A 270 -13.28 11.59 19.57
CA HIS A 270 -14.52 11.91 20.28
C HIS A 270 -15.59 10.81 20.13
N THR A 271 -15.38 9.86 19.21
CA THR A 271 -16.19 8.67 19.00
C THR A 271 -15.36 7.41 19.29
N ASN A 272 -16.03 6.29 19.56
CA ASN A 272 -15.38 4.97 19.65
C ASN A 272 -15.04 4.39 18.26
N THR A 273 -15.00 5.22 17.22
CA THR A 273 -14.82 4.80 15.82
C THR A 273 -13.40 5.15 15.38
N ASN A 274 -12.74 4.27 14.62
CA ASN A 274 -11.40 4.52 14.07
C ASN A 274 -11.46 5.37 12.79
N GLU A 275 -12.33 6.37 12.78
CA GLU A 275 -12.55 7.23 11.61
C GLU A 275 -11.37 8.16 11.39
N THR A 276 -10.98 8.28 10.12
CA THR A 276 -9.83 9.06 9.71
C THR A 276 -10.20 10.00 8.59
N TYR A 277 -9.74 11.24 8.68
CA TYR A 277 -9.98 12.30 7.71
C TYR A 277 -8.67 12.87 7.23
N THR A 278 -8.59 13.24 5.96
CA THR A 278 -7.47 14.02 5.44
C THR A 278 -7.80 15.49 5.61
N ILE A 279 -6.87 16.26 6.17
CA ILE A 279 -7.04 17.70 6.34
C ILE A 279 -6.94 18.37 4.97
N PHE A 280 -8.08 18.79 4.44
CA PHE A 280 -8.17 19.62 3.26
C PHE A 280 -8.37 21.08 3.65
N ARG A 281 -7.98 21.97 2.73
CA ARG A 281 -8.21 23.39 2.89
C ARG A 281 -9.57 23.73 2.32
N GLU A 282 -10.50 24.12 3.17
CA GLU A 282 -11.67 24.88 2.76
C GLU A 282 -12.00 25.86 3.88
N GLU A 283 -11.55 27.10 3.68
CA GLU A 283 -11.78 28.31 4.48
C GLU A 283 -11.49 28.26 6.01
N THR A 284 -10.87 29.33 6.51
CA THR A 284 -10.59 29.52 7.93
C THR A 284 -11.88 29.58 8.74
N PHE A 285 -12.32 28.44 9.29
CA PHE A 285 -13.36 28.40 10.31
C PHE A 285 -12.75 28.77 11.66
N ASP A 286 -13.10 29.95 12.17
CA ASP A 286 -12.85 30.29 13.57
C ASP A 286 -13.78 29.45 14.46
N LEU A 287 -13.21 28.65 15.37
CA LEU A 287 -13.94 27.83 16.34
C LEU A 287 -14.93 28.64 17.19
N ARG A 288 -14.70 29.95 17.33
CA ARG A 288 -15.57 30.90 18.06
C ARG A 288 -16.57 31.67 17.19
N GLY A 289 -16.69 31.32 15.90
CA GLY A 289 -17.81 31.78 15.08
C GLY A 289 -17.63 33.14 14.41
N ARG A 290 -16.60 33.29 13.55
CA ARG A 290 -16.70 34.21 12.41
C ARG A 290 -16.95 33.40 11.15
N SER A 291 -18.22 33.10 10.90
CA SER A 291 -18.68 32.70 9.57
C SER A 291 -18.38 33.86 8.61
N SER A 292 -17.45 33.66 7.67
CA SER A 292 -17.51 34.43 6.43
C SER A 292 -18.56 33.76 5.57
N SER A 293 -19.80 34.24 5.68
CA SER A 293 -20.90 33.81 4.84
C SER A 293 -20.60 34.16 3.39
N LYS A 294 -20.18 33.17 2.60
CA LYS A 294 -20.34 33.16 1.14
C LYS A 294 -20.49 31.72 0.69
N ASN A 295 -21.71 31.18 0.78
CA ASN A 295 -22.27 30.26 -0.21
C ASN A 295 -23.75 30.06 0.10
N ASN A 296 -24.58 30.93 -0.50
CA ASN A 296 -26.02 30.71 -0.63
C ASN A 296 -26.24 29.72 -1.78
N VAL A 297 -26.50 28.46 -1.46
CA VAL A 297 -27.23 27.55 -2.35
C VAL A 297 -28.32 26.89 -1.53
N GLY A 298 -29.55 26.99 -2.03
CA GLY A 298 -30.78 26.89 -1.25
C GLY A 298 -31.05 25.54 -0.60
N SER A 299 -31.51 25.59 0.65
CA SER A 299 -32.32 24.59 1.30
C SER A 299 -33.13 25.28 2.40
N THR A 300 -34.46 25.24 2.26
CA THR A 300 -35.44 25.77 3.20
C THR A 300 -35.48 24.94 4.48
N THR A 301 -34.59 25.24 5.42
CA THR A 301 -34.81 25.10 6.85
C THR A 301 -33.74 25.93 7.56
N ALA A 302 -34.15 27.05 8.17
CA ALA A 302 -33.24 27.93 8.90
C ALA A 302 -32.72 27.24 10.17
N ARG A 303 -31.71 26.38 10.04
CA ARG A 303 -30.90 25.93 11.17
C ARG A 303 -30.09 27.13 11.65
N ASN A 304 -30.36 27.59 12.87
CA ASN A 304 -29.54 28.62 13.50
C ASN A 304 -28.06 28.21 13.46
N PRO A 305 -27.13 29.10 13.04
CA PRO A 305 -25.72 28.78 13.00
C PRO A 305 -25.23 28.42 14.40
N THR A 306 -24.75 27.20 14.58
CA THR A 306 -24.21 26.69 15.85
C THR A 306 -22.69 26.67 15.76
N THR A 307 -21.99 27.07 16.84
CA THR A 307 -20.52 27.00 16.87
C THR A 307 -20.06 25.56 17.02
N VAL A 308 -18.84 25.26 16.54
CA VAL A 308 -18.24 23.92 16.69
C VAL A 308 -18.19 23.52 18.17
N GLU A 309 -17.78 24.43 19.05
CA GLU A 309 -17.77 24.19 20.50
C GLU A 309 -19.15 23.79 21.05
N LYS A 310 -20.21 24.53 20.71
CA LYS A 310 -21.57 24.22 21.16
C LYS A 310 -22.04 22.87 20.62
N TYR A 311 -21.79 22.58 19.34
CA TYR A 311 -22.14 21.30 18.75
C TYR A 311 -21.51 20.13 19.50
N PHE A 312 -20.19 20.18 19.76
CA PHE A 312 -19.50 19.11 20.47
C PHE A 312 -19.95 18.98 21.94
N TYR A 313 -20.23 20.11 22.61
CA TYR A 313 -20.73 20.10 23.98
C TYR A 313 -22.11 19.43 24.13
N TYR A 314 -23.03 19.64 23.17
CA TYR A 314 -24.38 19.07 23.26
C TYR A 314 -24.47 17.64 22.71
N GLN A 315 -23.63 17.26 21.75
CA GLN A 315 -23.75 15.97 21.06
C GLN A 315 -22.92 14.84 21.70
N TYR A 316 -21.79 15.16 22.37
CA TYR A 316 -20.79 14.17 22.80
C TYR A 316 -20.41 14.27 24.29
N LYS A 317 -21.22 14.95 25.10
CA LYS A 317 -20.99 15.07 26.55
C LYS A 317 -21.92 14.16 27.34
#